data_AF-A0A5A8AF02-F1
#
_entry.id   AF-A0A5A8AF02-F1
#
_cell.length_a   1.000
_cell.length_b   1.000
_cell.length_c   1.000
_cell.angle_alpha   90.00
_cell.angle_beta   90.00
_cell.angle_gamma   90.00
#
_symmetry.space_group_name_H-M   'P 1'
#
loop_
_entity.id
_entity.type
_entity.pdbx_description
1 polymer ?
#
loop_
_entity_poly.entity_id
_entity_poly.type
_entity_poly.pdbx_seq_one_letter_code
_entity_poly.pdbx_strand_id
1 'polypeptide(L)' 'MTEKEVGLFIDEAEKVAGKLKEGKFNLYQKYSHDVRSALIGKKHVRMFFRKENDDLIKVLPFFDMRQDPQKIIDLLQ' A
#
# COMPACT_ATOMS: atom_id res chain seq x y z
N MET A 1 16.74 2.84 5.62
CA MET A 1 15.61 2.10 6.22
C MET A 1 16.22 1.14 7.23
N THR A 2 15.88 1.27 8.51
CA THR A 2 16.41 0.40 9.58
C THR A 2 15.55 -0.86 9.72
N GLU A 3 16.07 -1.93 10.33
CA GLU A 3 15.29 -3.16 10.59
C GLU A 3 13.99 -2.87 11.34
N LYS A 4 14.04 -1.94 12.30
CA LYS A 4 12.86 -1.46 13.03
C LYS A 4 11.81 -0.83 12.11
N GLU A 5 12.25 -0.09 11.10
CA GLU A 5 11.35 0.53 10.12
C GLU A 5 10.76 -0.48 9.15
N VAL A 6 11.53 -1.50 8.78
CA VAL A 6 11.05 -2.64 7.98
C VAL A 6 9.99 -3.42 8.76
N GLY A 7 10.24 -3.71 10.04
CA GLY A 7 9.26 -4.38 10.91
C GLY A 7 7.95 -3.60 11.04
N LEU A 8 8.03 -2.29 11.31
CA LEU A 8 6.84 -1.43 11.36
C LEU A 8 6.08 -1.39 10.04
N PHE A 9 6.79 -1.37 8.91
CA PHE A 9 6.17 -1.39 7.59
C PHE A 9 5.39 -2.68 7.35
N ILE A 10 5.98 -3.83 7.67
CA ILE A 10 5.36 -5.15 7.54
C ILE A 10 4.12 -5.23 8.45
N ASP A 11 4.24 -4.86 9.72
CA ASP A 11 3.14 -4.86 10.69
C ASP A 11 1.94 -4.03 10.20
N GLU A 12 2.21 -2.85 9.64
CA GLU A 12 1.16 -1.98 9.09
C GLU A 12 0.51 -2.58 7.84
N ALA A 13 1.30 -3.17 6.94
CA ALA A 13 0.79 -3.86 5.75
C ALA A 13 -0.08 -5.07 6.12
N GLU A 14 0.34 -5.88 7.09
CA GLU A 14 -0.40 -7.03 7.60
C GLU A 14 -1.71 -6.61 8.27
N LYS A 15 -1.71 -5.53 9.06
CA LYS A 15 -2.94 -4.97 9.64
C LYS A 15 -3.92 -4.56 8.54
N VAL A 16 -3.44 -3.91 7.48
CA VAL A 16 -4.28 -3.54 6.34
C VAL A 16 -4.86 -4.78 5.69
N ALA A 17 -4.02 -5.77 5.37
CA ALA A 17 -4.45 -7.03 4.76
C ALA A 17 -5.46 -7.79 5.63
N GLY A 18 -5.28 -7.82 6.95
CA GLY A 18 -6.22 -8.44 7.88
C GLY A 18 -7.61 -7.82 7.82
N LYS A 19 -7.69 -6.49 7.82
CA LYS A 19 -8.99 -5.79 7.68
C LYS A 19 -9.63 -6.01 6.31
N LEU A 20 -8.83 -6.14 5.25
CA LEU A 20 -9.35 -6.49 3.93
C LEU A 20 -9.95 -7.90 3.91
N LYS A 21 -9.28 -8.88 4.55
CA LYS A 21 -9.80 -10.25 4.73
C LYS A 21 -11.08 -10.28 5.58
N GLU A 22 -11.21 -9.40 6.57
CA GLU A 22 -12.44 -9.21 7.37
C GLU A 22 -13.59 -8.53 6.58
N GLY A 23 -13.41 -8.22 5.29
CA GLY A 23 -14.42 -7.53 4.48
C GLY A 23 -14.56 -6.04 4.78
N LYS A 24 -13.66 -5.46 5.60
CA LYS A 24 -13.70 -4.05 6.03
C LYS A 24 -13.13 -3.09 4.98
N PHE A 25 -13.45 -3.33 3.71
CA PHE A 25 -12.99 -2.56 2.56
C PHE A 25 -13.37 -1.07 2.66
N ASN A 26 -14.57 -0.79 3.16
CA ASN A 26 -15.12 0.56 3.24
C ASN A 26 -14.47 1.47 4.30
N LEU A 27 -13.62 0.92 5.19
CA LEU A 27 -12.86 1.73 6.15
C LEU A 27 -11.78 2.58 5.48
N TYR A 28 -11.38 2.21 4.26
CA TYR A 28 -10.24 2.83 3.58
C TYR A 28 -10.66 3.91 2.62
N GLN A 29 -9.79 4.91 2.44
CA GLN A 29 -10.05 6.07 1.59
C GLN A 29 -10.29 5.64 0.15
N LYS A 30 -11.40 6.10 -0.45
CA LYS A 30 -11.66 5.92 -1.89
C LYS A 30 -10.66 6.75 -2.70
N TYR A 31 -10.02 6.12 -3.68
CA TYR A 31 -9.10 6.76 -4.62
C TYR A 31 -9.75 6.98 -5.99
N SER A 32 -10.39 5.93 -6.53
CA SER A 32 -11.17 5.98 -7.77
C SER A 32 -12.40 5.08 -7.65
N HIS A 33 -13.10 4.78 -8.76
CA HIS A 33 -14.37 4.04 -8.76
C HIS A 33 -14.30 2.77 -7.88
N ASP A 34 -13.28 1.92 -8.10
CA ASP A 34 -13.12 0.62 -7.42
C ASP A 34 -11.81 0.49 -6.64
N VAL A 35 -10.99 1.54 -6.64
CA VAL A 35 -9.70 1.55 -5.95
C VAL A 35 -9.84 2.28 -4.63
N ARG A 36 -9.36 1.64 -3.57
CA ARG A 36 -9.17 2.24 -2.26
C ARG A 36 -7.70 2.20 -1.87
N SER A 37 -7.34 3.00 -0.87
CA SER A 37 -5.97 3.07 -0.40
C SER A 37 -5.86 3.24 1.11
N ALA A 38 -4.74 2.74 1.65
CA ALA A 38 -4.30 2.93 3.02
C ALA A 38 -2.92 3.60 3.05
N LEU A 39 -2.67 4.40 4.08
CA LEU A 39 -1.35 4.97 4.34
C LEU A 39 -0.62 4.07 5.35
N ILE A 40 0.55 3.58 4.97
CA ILE A 40 1.44 2.72 5.77
C ILE A 40 2.88 3.26 5.71
N GLY A 41 3.82 2.61 6.40
CA GLY A 41 5.20 3.04 6.52
C GLY A 41 5.29 4.43 7.14
N LYS A 42 4.67 4.64 8.32
CA LYS A 42 4.55 5.96 8.95
C LYS A 42 3.88 7.01 8.03
N LYS A 43 2.90 6.59 7.23
CA LYS A 43 2.15 7.40 6.25
C LYS A 43 2.95 7.87 5.03
N HIS A 44 4.16 7.37 4.82
CA HIS A 44 4.96 7.71 3.64
C HIS A 44 4.64 6.84 2.42
N VAL A 45 4.02 5.68 2.61
CA VAL A 45 3.68 4.75 1.54
C VAL A 45 2.16 4.64 1.42
N ARG A 46 1.66 4.75 0.19
CA ARG A 46 0.24 4.52 -0.10
C ARG A 46 0.08 3.13 -0.70
N MET A 47 -0.59 2.25 0.03
CA MET A 47 -0.94 0.91 -0.44
C MET A 47 -2.31 0.99 -1.12
N PHE A 48 -2.36 0.65 -2.40
CA PHE A 48 -3.60 0.62 -3.18
C PHE A 48 -4.15 -0.79 -3.26
N PHE A 49 -5.47 -0.90 -3.35
CA PHE A 49 -6.15 -2.18 -3.53
C PHE A 49 -7.52 -1.97 -4.15
N ARG A 50 -7.97 -3.00 -4.86
CA ARG A 50 -9.30 -3.08 -5.47
C ARG A 50 -9.92 -4.43 -5.20
N LYS A 51 -11.22 -4.45 -4.95
CA LYS A 51 -12.01 -5.69 -4.82
C LYS A 51 -12.41 -6.13 -6.22
N GLU A 52 -11.91 -7.27 -6.69
CA GLU A 52 -12.29 -7.82 -8.01
C GLU A 52 -13.67 -8.49 -7.94
N ASN A 53 -13.90 -9.21 -6.86
CA ASN A 53 -15.14 -9.92 -6.54
C ASN A 53 -15.21 -10.18 -5.02
N ASP A 54 -16.18 -10.95 -4.56
CA ASP A 54 -16.38 -11.21 -3.13
C ASP A 54 -15.22 -11.95 -2.45
N ASP A 55 -14.48 -12.77 -3.19
CA ASP A 55 -13.41 -13.62 -2.66
C ASP A 55 -12.00 -13.11 -2.97
N LEU A 56 -11.87 -12.14 -3.88
CA LEU A 56 -10.59 -11.67 -4.39
C LEU A 56 -10.43 -10.16 -4.24
N ILE A 57 -9.42 -9.77 -3.46
CA ILE A 57 -8.91 -8.41 -3.40
C ILE A 57 -7.51 -8.40 -4.02
N LYS A 58 -7.32 -7.59 -5.06
CA LYS A 58 -6.01 -7.32 -5.63
C LYS A 58 -5.38 -6.15 -4.90
N VAL A 59 -4.26 -6.43 -4.24
CA VAL A 59 -3.34 -5.39 -3.79
C VAL A 59 -2.54 -4.91 -5.00
N LEU A 60 -2.53 -3.61 -5.22
CA LEU A 60 -1.79 -2.97 -6.31
C LEU A 60 -0.54 -2.32 -5.69
N PRO A 61 0.63 -2.98 -5.77
CA PRO A 61 1.88 -2.42 -5.27
C PRO A 61 2.41 -1.40 -6.28
N PHE A 62 1.73 -0.27 -6.44
CA PHE A 62 2.37 0.90 -7.02
C PHE A 62 2.94 1.70 -5.86
N PHE A 63 4.25 1.60 -5.69
CA PHE A 63 4.96 2.56 -4.86
C PHE A 63 4.97 3.87 -5.64
N ASP A 64 4.02 4.76 -5.34
CA ASP A 64 4.17 6.18 -5.68
C ASP A 64 5.34 6.71 -4.87
N MET A 65 6.54 6.45 -5.40
CA MET A 65 7.76 7.09 -4.97
C MET A 65 7.58 8.56 -5.32
N ARG A 66 7.17 9.38 -4.35
CA ARG A 66 7.41 10.83 -4.36
C ARG A 66 8.92 11.17 -4.31
N GLN A 67 9.76 10.32 -4.93
CA GLN A 67 11.17 10.51 -5.15
C GLN A 67 11.30 10.83 -6.64
N ASP A 68 11.92 11.98 -6.89
CA ASP A 68 12.42 12.41 -8.18
C ASP A 68 12.79 11.21 -9.09
N PRO A 69 12.14 11.05 -10.27
CA PRO A 69 12.43 9.99 -11.22
C PRO A 69 13.93 9.86 -11.55
N GLN A 70 14.68 10.96 -11.46
CA GLN A 70 16.11 11.01 -11.73
C GLN A 70 16.93 10.07 -10.83
N LYS A 71 16.53 9.89 -9.56
CA LYS A 71 17.26 9.02 -8.63
C LYS A 71 17.22 7.54 -8.99
N ILE A 72 16.23 7.09 -9.77
CA ILE A 72 16.14 5.70 -10.22
C ILE A 72 17.13 5.46 -11.37
N ILE A 73 17.32 6.46 -12.24
CA ILE A 73 18.28 6.40 -13.35
C ILE A 73 19.71 6.36 -12.80
N ASP A 74 20.00 7.19 -11.80
CA ASP A 74 21.33 7.28 -11.19
C ASP A 74 21.75 5.98 -10.45
N LEU A 75 20.79 5.16 -10.02
CA LEU A 75 21.04 3.85 -9.38
C LEU A 75 21.27 2.71 -10.38
N LEU A 76 21.00 2.93 -11.67
CA LEU A 76 21.16 1.93 -12.74
C LEU A 76 22.46 2.11 -13.55
N GLN A 77 23.29 3.08 -13.18
CA GLN A 77 24.65 3.30 -13.69
C GLN A 77 25.69 2.68 -12.75
#